data_AF-A0A1D7W3R0-F1
#
_entry.id   AF-A0A1D7W3R0-F1
#
_cell.length_a   1.000
_cell.length_b   1.000
_cell.length_c   1.000
_cell.angle_alpha   90.00
_cell.angle_beta   90.00
_cell.angle_gamma   90.00
#
_symmetry.space_group_name_H-M   'P 1'
#
loop_
_entity.id
_entity.type
_entity.pdbx_description
1 polymer ?
#
loop_
_entity_poly.entity_id
_entity_poly.type
_entity_poly.pdbx_seq_one_letter_code
_entity_poly.pdbx_strand_id
1 'polypeptide(L)'
;MHLGPARRLERTNADGSEYHVEAELTQLEEGGSFVTDPYFTVRAGGEGSEDAVFTVDVSEIDILMGWFYQLAEKAQHLKPKP
;
A
#
# COMPACT_ATOMS: atom_id res chain seq x y z
N MET A 1 5.67 -5.47 19.62
CA MET A 1 5.23 -5.20 18.24
C MET A 1 3.80 -4.74 18.30
N HIS A 2 3.56 -3.47 17.96
CA HIS A 2 2.23 -2.90 17.89
C HIS A 2 1.76 -2.93 16.43
N LEU A 3 0.62 -3.57 16.20
CA LEU A 3 -0.05 -3.60 14.90
C LEU A 3 -1.17 -2.56 14.94
N GLY A 4 -1.01 -1.51 14.14
CA GLY A 4 -2.03 -0.51 13.91
C GLY A 4 -3.18 -1.05 13.03
N PRO A 5 -4.21 -0.24 12.78
CA PRO A 5 -5.35 -0.68 11.99
C PRO A 5 -4.95 -0.98 10.54
N ALA A 6 -5.21 -2.21 10.08
CA ALA A 6 -5.14 -2.55 8.67
C ALA A 6 -6.32 -1.90 7.91
N ARG A 7 -6.04 -1.41 6.70
CA ARG A 7 -7.05 -0.92 5.75
C ARG A 7 -6.92 -1.70 4.47
N ARG A 8 -8.01 -2.34 4.06
CA ARG A 8 -8.09 -3.14 2.85
C ARG A 8 -9.10 -2.52 1.88
N LEU A 9 -8.71 -2.39 0.63
CA LEU A 9 -9.54 -1.96 -0.48
C LEU A 9 -9.60 -3.09 -1.50
N GLU A 10 -10.81 -3.48 -1.88
CA GLU A 10 -11.06 -4.55 -2.85
C GLU A 10 -11.80 -3.96 -4.05
N ARG A 11 -11.48 -4.47 -5.23
CA ARG A 11 -12.05 -4.04 -6.50
C ARG A 11 -12.14 -5.22 -7.46
N THR A 12 -13.00 -5.08 -8.46
CA THR A 12 -13.18 -6.08 -9.51
C THR A 12 -12.71 -5.50 -10.84
N ASN A 13 -11.98 -6.31 -11.61
CA ASN A 13 -11.59 -6.02 -12.97
C ASN A 13 -12.78 -6.18 -13.93
N ALA A 14 -12.61 -5.69 -15.17
CA ALA A 14 -13.64 -5.79 -16.20
C ALA A 14 -13.94 -7.25 -16.64
N ASP A 15 -12.99 -8.16 -16.42
CA ASP A 15 -13.12 -9.60 -16.69
C ASP A 15 -13.77 -10.39 -15.52
N GLY A 16 -14.13 -9.69 -14.44
CA GLY A 16 -14.74 -10.30 -13.25
C GLY A 16 -13.75 -10.77 -12.19
N SER A 17 -12.44 -10.73 -12.45
CA SER A 17 -11.43 -11.10 -11.44
C SER A 17 -11.32 -10.04 -10.34
N GLU A 18 -11.09 -10.47 -9.11
CA GLU A 18 -10.94 -9.57 -7.95
C GLU A 18 -9.45 -9.23 -7.70
N TYR A 19 -9.21 -8.01 -7.24
CA TYR A 19 -7.91 -7.55 -6.78
C TYR A 19 -8.05 -6.70 -5.51
N HIS A 20 -7.01 -6.69 -4.70
CA HIS A 20 -6.98 -5.99 -3.43
C HIS A 20 -5.69 -5.22 -3.21
N VAL A 21 -5.78 -4.18 -2.39
CA VAL A 21 -4.64 -3.53 -1.76
C VAL A 21 -4.94 -3.40 -0.27
N GLU A 22 -4.01 -3.84 0.56
CA GLU A 22 -4.06 -3.78 2.01
C GLU A 22 -2.85 -3.03 2.53
N ALA A 23 -3.04 -2.14 3.51
CA ALA A 23 -1.97 -1.45 4.20
C ALA A 23 -2.12 -1.62 5.71
N GLU A 24 -1.03 -1.99 6.37
CA GLU A 24 -0.94 -2.23 7.81
C GLU A 24 0.17 -1.35 8.40
N LEU A 25 -0.17 -0.49 9.35
CA LEU A 25 0.80 0.29 10.10
C LEU A 25 1.43 -0.60 11.18
N THR A 26 2.76 -0.67 11.22
CA THR A 26 3.50 -1.42 12.23
C THR A 26 4.49 -0.51 12.93
N GLN A 27 4.63 -0.69 14.24
CA GLN A 27 5.66 -0.04 15.03
C GLN A 27 6.18 -0.99 16.11
N LEU A 28 7.50 -1.03 16.33
CA LEU A 28 8.07 -1.83 17.41
C LEU A 28 7.98 -1.09 18.74
N GLU A 29 7.58 -1.84 19.76
CA GLU A 29 7.41 -1.36 21.12
C GLU A 29 8.19 -2.30 22.06
N GLU A 30 8.96 -1.70 22.96
CA GLU A 30 9.73 -2.37 24.00
C GLU A 30 9.54 -1.61 25.32
N GLY A 31 9.14 -2.30 26.38
CA GLY A 31 8.99 -1.71 27.71
C GLY A 31 7.98 -0.55 27.80
N GLY A 32 6.94 -0.52 26.96
CA GLY A 32 5.95 0.57 26.93
C GLY A 32 6.38 1.80 26.15
N SER A 33 7.53 1.73 25.45
CA SER A 33 8.05 2.81 24.60
C SER A 33 8.22 2.33 23.17
N PHE A 34 7.92 3.19 22.21
CA PHE A 34 8.19 2.91 20.80
C PHE A 34 9.69 3.05 20.52
N VAL A 35 10.26 2.02 19.89
CA VAL A 35 11.71 1.91 19.64
C VAL A 35 12.09 2.02 18.17
N THR A 36 11.11 2.04 17.27
CA THR A 36 11.29 2.35 15.86
C THR A 36 10.35 3.44 15.40
N ASP A 37 10.72 4.10 14.31
CA ASP A 37 9.76 4.84 13.52
C ASP A 37 8.66 3.88 13.01
N PRO A 38 7.43 4.38 12.83
CA PRO A 38 6.36 3.59 12.25
C PRO A 38 6.63 3.34 10.76
N TYR A 39 6.19 2.18 10.27
CA TYR A 39 6.25 1.82 8.85
C TYR A 39 4.96 1.17 8.40
N PHE A 40 4.64 1.31 7.12
CA PHE A 40 3.52 0.62 6.49
C PHE A 40 4.01 -0.64 5.78
N THR A 41 3.35 -1.76 6.03
CA THR A 41 3.42 -2.92 5.13
C THR A 41 2.24 -2.86 4.20
N VAL A 42 2.50 -2.79 2.90
CA VAL A 42 1.48 -2.80 1.86
C VAL A 42 1.52 -4.12 1.12
N ARG A 43 0.36 -4.76 0.99
CA ARG A 43 0.15 -6.01 0.27
C ARG A 43 -0.81 -5.75 -0.87
N ALA A 44 -0.43 -6.10 -2.09
CA ALA A 44 -1.29 -5.99 -3.27
C ALA A 44 -1.36 -7.34 -3.96
N GLY A 45 -2.58 -7.82 -4.20
CA GLY A 45 -2.79 -9.13 -4.78
C GLY A 45 -4.10 -9.20 -5.54
N GLY A 46 -4.39 -10.39 -6.05
CA GLY A 46 -5.62 -10.67 -6.77
C GLY A 46 -5.83 -12.16 -6.96
N GLU A 47 -7.01 -12.52 -7.45
CA GLU A 47 -7.43 -13.91 -7.61
C GLU A 47 -6.40 -14.72 -8.42
N GLY A 48 -5.95 -15.85 -7.84
CA GLY A 48 -4.99 -16.74 -8.49
C GLY A 48 -3.54 -16.23 -8.56
N SER A 49 -3.20 -15.16 -7.82
CA SER A 49 -1.84 -14.60 -7.76
C SER A 49 -1.29 -14.55 -6.33
N GLU A 50 0.04 -14.60 -6.19
CA GLU A 50 0.69 -14.30 -4.91
C GLU A 50 0.70 -12.79 -4.67
N ASP A 51 0.50 -12.39 -3.41
CA ASP A 51 0.54 -10.99 -3.02
C ASP A 51 1.96 -10.42 -3.17
N ALA A 52 2.08 -9.30 -3.88
CA ALA A 52 3.25 -8.45 -3.85
C ALA A 52 3.26 -7.69 -2.51
N VAL A 53 4.34 -7.85 -1.74
CA VAL A 53 4.51 -7.19 -0.44
C VAL A 53 5.66 -6.20 -0.51
N PHE A 54 5.42 -4.99 -0.03
CA PHE A 54 6.45 -4.00 0.17
C PHE A 54 6.26 -3.25 1.49
N THR A 55 7.37 -2.76 2.03
CA THR A 55 7.41 -2.01 3.28
C THR A 55 7.89 -0.61 3.01
N VAL A 56 7.24 0.38 3.63
CA VAL A 56 7.58 1.80 3.49
C VAL A 56 7.70 2.39 4.87
N ASP A 57 8.90 2.87 5.20
CA ASP A 57 9.11 3.64 6.41
C ASP A 57 8.43 5.00 6.28
N VAL A 58 7.75 5.47 7.33
CA VAL A 58 7.04 6.76 7.29
C VAL A 58 8.02 7.94 7.10
N SER A 59 9.28 7.77 7.51
CA SER A 59 10.36 8.72 7.23
C SER A 59 10.66 8.88 5.73
N GLU A 60 10.26 7.91 4.90
CA GLU A 60 10.42 7.91 3.44
C GLU A 60 9.15 8.33 2.70
N ILE A 61 8.22 9.03 3.37
CA ILE A 61 6.94 9.44 2.77
C ILE A 61 7.10 10.24 1.48
N ASP A 62 8.19 10.99 1.32
CA ASP A 62 8.50 11.74 0.10
C ASP A 62 8.73 10.81 -1.10
N ILE A 63 9.33 9.63 -0.89
CA ILE A 63 9.53 8.61 -1.93
C ILE A 63 8.17 8.05 -2.37
N LEU A 64 7.30 7.74 -1.40
CA LEU A 64 5.94 7.27 -1.67
C LEU A 64 5.14 8.31 -2.47
N MET A 65 5.22 9.57 -2.08
CA MET A 65 4.59 10.68 -2.80
C MET A 65 5.12 10.80 -4.23
N GLY A 66 6.43 10.63 -4.43
CA GLY A 66 7.04 10.57 -5.76
C GLY A 66 6.45 9.48 -6.66
N TRP A 67 6.21 8.28 -6.11
CA TRP A 67 5.56 7.19 -6.86
C TRP A 67 4.11 7.51 -7.21
N PHE A 68 3.35 8.09 -6.28
CA PHE A 68 1.98 8.51 -6.56
C PHE A 68 1.91 9.63 -7.61
N TYR A 69 2.86 10.56 -7.62
CA TYR A 69 2.96 11.55 -8.69
C TYR A 69 3.18 10.89 -10.06
N GLN A 70 4.13 9.97 -10.17
CA GLN A 70 4.38 9.26 -11.44
C GLN A 70 3.17 8.45 -11.91
N LEU A 71 2.44 7.82 -10.98
CA LEU A 71 1.19 7.12 -11.29
C LEU A 71 0.11 8.09 -11.78
N ALA A 72 -0.06 9.23 -11.12
CA ALA A 72 -1.00 10.26 -11.51
C ALA A 72 -0.67 10.85 -12.89
N GLU A 73 0.61 11.14 -13.17
CA GLU A 73 1.08 11.60 -14.49
C GLU A 73 0.76 10.57 -15.58
N LYS A 74 1.09 9.29 -15.34
CA LYS A 74 0.73 8.21 -16.28
C LYS A 74 -0.77 8.13 -16.49
N ALA A 75 -1.57 8.24 -15.44
CA ALA A 75 -3.03 8.21 -15.53
C ALA A 75 -3.59 9.38 -16.35
N GLN A 76 -3.03 10.58 -16.23
CA GLN A 76 -3.42 11.74 -17.03
C GLN A 76 -3.08 11.58 -18.52
N HIS A 77 -1.99 10.88 -18.84
CA HIS A 77 -1.59 10.60 -20.22
C HIS A 77 -2.31 9.41 -20.86
N LEU A 78 -3.03 8.59 -20.08
CA LEU A 78 -3.97 7.63 -20.64
C LEU A 78 -5.18 8.40 -21.18
N LYS A 79 -5.37 8.40 -22.51
CA LYS A 79 -6.54 9.03 -23.14
C LYS A 79 -7.82 8.57 -22.43
N PRO A 80 -8.78 9.47 -22.16
CA PRO A 80 -10.07 9.03 -21.64
C PRO A 80 -10.65 7.98 -22.58
N LYS A 81 -11.07 6.83 -22.03
CA LYS A 81 -11.81 5.84 -22.82
C LYS A 81 -13.08 6.51 -23.35
N PRO A 82 -13.40 6.38 -24.65
CA PRO A 82 -14.66 6.85 -25.22
C PRO A 82 -15.87 6.13 -24.59
#